data_AF-A0A3E0VZ83-F1
#
_entry.id   AF-A0A3E0VZ83-F1
#
_cell.length_a   1.000
_cell.length_b   1.000
_cell.length_c   1.000
_cell.angle_alpha   90.00
_cell.angle_beta   90.00
_cell.angle_gamma   90.00
#
_symmetry.space_group_name_H-M   'P 1'
#
loop_
_entity.id
_entity.type
_entity.pdbx_description
1 polymer ?
#
loop_
_entity_poly.entity_id
_entity_poly.type
_entity_poly.pdbx_seq_one_letter_code
_entity_poly.pdbx_strand_id
1 'polypeptide(L)'
;MDRATLIDTALRVAASFPAVTRGQPFGEGLEVFKVVDKVFAIITTSPAEPAAEVSGAGVVGAGTSGSAHTGRRAVVTLKCAPPHGRSLVRDHAGIIPGYHMNKEHWISLCPTDHTGAADAGADDTGATDSGAADAIDETLVEDLVGNSYDLIVAALPRARRPGV
;
A
#
# COMPACT_ATOMS: atom_id res chain seq x y z
N MET A 1 -11.33 -4.18 -1.65
CA MET A 1 -11.46 -2.89 -2.34
C MET A 1 -10.71 -2.91 -3.66
N ASP A 2 -11.25 -2.30 -4.72
CA ASP A 2 -10.59 -2.24 -6.02
C ASP A 2 -9.36 -1.31 -6.02
N ARG A 3 -8.56 -1.37 -7.09
CA ARG A 3 -7.32 -0.59 -7.22
C ARG A 3 -7.56 0.92 -7.20
N ALA A 4 -8.57 1.39 -7.92
CA ALA A 4 -8.81 2.81 -8.10
C ALA A 4 -9.27 3.45 -6.79
N THR A 5 -10.21 2.80 -6.09
CA THR A 5 -10.67 3.27 -4.79
C THR A 5 -9.55 3.23 -3.77
N LEU A 6 -8.76 2.13 -3.72
CA LEU A 6 -7.63 2.03 -2.78
C LEU A 6 -6.62 3.17 -2.96
N ILE A 7 -6.29 3.51 -4.21
CA ILE A 7 -5.39 4.62 -4.53
C ILE A 7 -6.03 5.96 -4.14
N ASP A 8 -7.27 6.21 -4.51
CA ASP A 8 -7.96 7.47 -4.23
C ASP A 8 -8.08 7.74 -2.72
N THR A 9 -8.55 6.75 -1.96
CA THR A 9 -8.63 6.82 -0.49
C THR A 9 -7.27 7.11 0.10
N ALA A 10 -6.23 6.36 -0.27
CA ALA A 10 -4.90 6.56 0.28
C ALA A 10 -4.32 7.95 -0.05
N LEU A 11 -4.51 8.45 -1.28
CA LEU A 11 -4.08 9.78 -1.68
C LEU A 11 -4.81 10.88 -0.89
N ARG A 12 -6.14 10.76 -0.79
CA ARG A 12 -7.01 11.71 -0.07
C ARG A 12 -6.59 11.81 1.39
N VAL A 13 -6.45 10.68 2.06
CA VAL A 13 -6.12 10.59 3.49
C VAL A 13 -4.72 11.11 3.74
N ALA A 14 -3.72 10.63 2.98
CA ALA A 14 -2.33 11.06 3.15
C ALA A 14 -2.16 12.57 2.96
N ALA A 15 -2.86 13.18 1.99
CA ALA A 15 -2.80 14.62 1.73
C ALA A 15 -3.51 15.47 2.80
N SER A 16 -4.35 14.88 3.64
CA SER A 16 -5.12 15.62 4.66
C SER A 16 -4.32 15.96 5.91
N PHE A 17 -3.21 15.27 6.17
CA PHE A 17 -2.46 15.44 7.41
C PHE A 17 -1.62 16.72 7.45
N PRO A 18 -1.40 17.29 8.65
CA PRO A 18 -0.58 18.50 8.83
C PRO A 18 0.88 18.31 8.39
N ALA A 19 1.45 19.37 7.80
CA ALA A 19 2.85 19.45 7.37
C ALA A 19 3.28 18.34 6.40
N VAL A 20 2.32 17.77 5.66
CA VAL A 20 2.60 16.79 4.62
C VAL A 20 3.02 17.48 3.32
N THR A 21 4.04 16.93 2.68
CA THR A 21 4.44 17.25 1.31
C THR A 21 4.29 16.01 0.43
N ARG A 22 3.87 16.24 -0.82
CA ARG A 22 3.71 15.23 -1.87
C ARG A 22 4.70 15.53 -3.00
N GLY A 23 5.31 14.50 -3.57
CA GLY A 23 6.12 14.63 -4.77
C GLY A 23 6.47 13.28 -5.41
N GLN A 24 7.06 13.31 -6.60
CA GLN A 24 7.37 12.12 -7.40
C GLN A 24 8.88 12.01 -7.69
N PRO A 25 9.73 11.75 -6.69
CA PRO A 25 11.18 11.71 -6.87
C PRO A 25 11.68 10.53 -7.72
N PHE A 26 10.83 9.51 -7.97
CA PHE A 26 11.19 8.27 -8.66
C PHE A 26 10.53 8.12 -10.03
N GLY A 27 9.94 9.20 -10.56
CA GLY A 27 9.24 9.19 -11.83
C GLY A 27 7.71 9.30 -11.70
N GLU A 28 7.08 9.50 -12.85
CA GLU A 28 5.65 9.79 -12.94
C GLU A 28 4.79 8.66 -12.36
N GLY A 29 3.83 9.04 -11.52
CA GLY A 29 2.87 8.11 -10.93
C GLY A 29 3.37 7.31 -9.73
N LEU A 30 4.56 7.63 -9.20
CA LEU A 30 5.03 7.17 -7.88
C LEU A 30 4.99 8.33 -6.89
N GLU A 31 3.87 8.46 -6.20
CA GLU A 31 3.64 9.52 -5.22
C GLU A 31 4.32 9.18 -3.90
N VAL A 32 5.22 10.04 -3.46
CA VAL A 32 5.91 9.92 -2.17
C VAL A 32 5.42 11.02 -1.25
N PHE A 33 4.82 10.60 -0.13
CA PHE A 33 4.34 11.49 0.92
C PHE A 33 5.32 11.55 2.08
N LYS A 34 5.63 12.76 2.50
CA LYS A 34 6.57 13.04 3.59
C LYS A 34 5.93 13.96 4.62
N VAL A 35 6.26 13.76 5.88
CA VAL A 35 6.03 14.72 6.96
C VAL A 35 7.39 15.14 7.50
N VAL A 36 7.70 16.45 7.45
CA VAL A 36 8.99 17.02 7.88
C VAL A 36 10.18 16.21 7.32
N ASP A 37 10.23 16.08 6.00
CA ASP A 37 11.25 15.35 5.22
C ASP A 37 11.34 13.82 5.45
N LYS A 38 10.44 13.24 6.24
CA LYS A 38 10.39 11.79 6.49
C LYS A 38 9.24 11.16 5.73
N VAL A 39 9.56 10.16 4.90
CA VAL A 39 8.57 9.40 4.14
C VAL A 39 7.71 8.56 5.09
N PHE A 40 6.40 8.61 4.89
CA PHE A 40 5.43 7.75 5.57
C PHE A 40 4.54 6.97 4.60
N ALA A 41 4.36 7.43 3.35
CA ALA A 41 3.62 6.68 2.35
C ALA A 41 4.24 6.79 0.95
N ILE A 42 4.14 5.71 0.18
CA ILE A 42 4.46 5.65 -1.25
C ILE A 42 3.24 5.05 -1.96
N ILE A 43 2.69 5.74 -2.96
CA ILE A 43 1.47 5.34 -3.66
C ILE A 43 1.75 5.30 -5.17
N THR A 44 1.54 4.14 -5.77
CA THR A 44 1.69 3.90 -7.21
C THR A 44 0.35 4.15 -7.90
N THR A 45 0.21 5.31 -8.53
CA THR A 45 -1.01 5.73 -9.23
C THR A 45 -1.03 5.25 -10.68
N SER A 46 0.14 5.22 -11.34
CA SER A 46 0.26 4.76 -12.72
C SER A 46 0.05 3.25 -12.83
N PRO A 47 -0.74 2.78 -13.82
CA PRO A 47 -0.81 1.35 -14.15
C PRO A 47 0.46 0.85 -14.87
N ALA A 48 1.34 1.76 -15.30
CA ALA A 48 2.56 1.42 -16.02
C ALA A 48 3.70 1.04 -15.05
N GLU A 49 4.41 -0.04 -15.42
CA GLU A 49 5.57 -0.61 -14.73
C GLU A 49 6.47 0.47 -14.08
N PRO A 50 6.87 0.33 -12.80
CA PRO A 50 7.84 1.25 -12.23
C PRO A 50 9.16 1.10 -12.99
N ALA A 51 9.78 2.23 -13.33
CA ALA A 51 11.01 2.36 -14.10
C ALA A 51 12.22 1.64 -13.47
N ALA A 52 12.26 0.31 -13.61
CA ALA A 52 13.42 -0.53 -13.33
C ALA A 52 13.78 -1.42 -14.54
N GLU A 53 13.36 -1.07 -15.76
CA GLU A 53 14.07 -1.46 -16.97
C GLU A 53 15.15 -0.42 -17.29
N VAL A 54 16.17 -0.38 -16.44
CA VAL A 54 17.49 0.11 -16.84
C VAL A 54 18.39 -1.11 -17.00
N SER A 55 18.12 -1.92 -18.03
CA SER A 55 19.08 -2.91 -18.53
C SER A 55 19.54 -2.47 -19.90
N GLY A 56 20.67 -1.75 -19.92
CA GLY A 56 21.52 -1.80 -21.09
C GLY A 56 21.95 -3.26 -21.31
N ALA A 57 21.83 -3.71 -22.56
CA ALA A 57 22.18 -5.01 -23.11
C ALA A 57 21.08 -6.10 -23.08
N GLY A 58 20.61 -6.43 -24.28
CA GLY A 58 20.35 -7.81 -24.67
C GLY A 58 18.89 -8.21 -24.87
N VAL A 59 18.43 -8.15 -26.12
CA VAL A 59 17.37 -9.04 -26.60
C VAL A 59 17.91 -10.47 -26.54
N VAL A 60 17.38 -11.34 -25.67
CA VAL A 60 17.33 -12.81 -25.88
C VAL A 60 16.31 -13.47 -24.95
N GLY A 61 15.51 -14.37 -25.53
CA GLY A 61 15.18 -15.66 -24.92
C GLY A 61 13.88 -15.78 -24.13
N ALA A 62 12.90 -16.45 -24.72
CA ALA A 62 11.83 -17.12 -23.98
C ALA A 62 12.43 -18.02 -22.87
N GLY A 63 11.91 -17.89 -21.65
CA GLY A 63 12.30 -18.71 -20.51
C GLY A 63 11.22 -18.69 -19.41
N THR A 64 10.54 -19.81 -19.27
CA THR A 64 9.51 -20.13 -18.28
C THR A 64 10.06 -20.11 -16.84
N SER A 65 9.53 -19.21 -16.00
CA SER A 65 9.19 -19.38 -14.58
C SER A 65 9.08 -17.99 -13.93
N GLY A 66 8.11 -17.20 -14.38
CA GLY A 66 7.71 -15.97 -13.70
C GLY A 66 6.52 -16.31 -12.82
N SER A 67 6.74 -16.39 -11.49
CA SER A 67 5.67 -16.58 -10.51
C SER A 67 4.52 -15.60 -10.83
N ALA A 68 3.37 -16.15 -11.20
CA ALA A 68 2.19 -15.40 -11.62
C ALA A 68 1.65 -14.57 -10.44
N HIS A 69 2.14 -13.34 -10.30
CA HIS A 69 1.50 -12.27 -9.52
C HIS A 69 1.04 -11.12 -10.43
N THR A 70 0.84 -11.39 -11.72
CA THR A 70 0.34 -10.43 -12.73
C THR A 70 -0.96 -9.71 -12.31
N GLY A 71 -1.72 -10.20 -11.32
CA GLY A 71 -2.98 -9.59 -10.87
C GLY A 71 -2.94 -8.72 -9.60
N ARG A 72 -1.96 -8.87 -8.70
CA ARG A 72 -1.97 -8.22 -7.37
C ARG A 72 -0.71 -7.41 -7.08
N ARG A 73 -0.47 -6.39 -7.91
CA ARG A 73 0.64 -5.46 -7.67
C ARG A 73 0.27 -4.52 -6.52
N ALA A 74 1.15 -4.45 -5.52
CA ALA A 74 1.01 -3.49 -4.45
C ALA A 74 0.95 -2.06 -5.00
N VAL A 75 -0.01 -1.28 -4.51
CA VAL A 75 -0.22 0.12 -4.95
C VAL A 75 -0.02 1.13 -3.84
N VAL A 76 -0.04 0.70 -2.58
CA VAL A 76 0.17 1.58 -1.41
C VAL A 76 1.21 0.93 -0.51
N THR A 77 2.27 1.64 -0.14
CA THR A 77 3.32 1.15 0.76
C THR A 77 3.46 2.13 1.93
N LEU A 78 3.35 1.60 3.15
CA LEU A 78 3.21 2.37 4.39
C LEU A 78 4.22 1.89 5.42
N LYS A 79 4.62 2.78 6.33
CA LYS A 79 5.39 2.40 7.51
C LYS A 79 4.49 1.78 8.56
N CYS A 80 5.04 0.81 9.28
CA CYS A 80 4.34 0.12 10.34
C CYS A 80 5.31 -0.27 11.46
N ALA A 81 4.80 -0.35 12.69
CA ALA A 81 5.57 -0.89 13.80
C ALA A 81 5.79 -2.41 13.58
N PRO A 82 6.99 -2.96 13.84
CA PRO A 82 7.31 -4.35 13.50
C PRO A 82 6.32 -5.44 13.98
N PRO A 83 5.87 -5.45 15.26
CA PRO A 83 4.91 -6.47 15.70
C PRO A 83 3.53 -6.29 15.06
N HIS A 84 3.14 -5.05 14.76
CA HIS A 84 1.88 -4.74 14.12
C HIS A 84 1.89 -5.16 12.64
N GLY A 85 2.97 -4.84 11.91
CA GLY A 85 3.13 -5.24 10.51
C GLY A 85 3.12 -6.74 10.31
N ARG A 86 3.77 -7.50 11.21
CA ARG A 86 3.73 -8.98 11.19
C ARG A 86 2.32 -9.53 11.39
N SER A 87 1.52 -8.90 12.25
CA SER A 87 0.13 -9.32 12.49
C SER A 87 -0.74 -9.00 11.29
N LEU A 88 -0.64 -7.79 10.74
CA LEU A 88 -1.38 -7.38 9.54
C LEU A 88 -1.11 -8.28 8.33
N VAL A 89 0.15 -8.66 8.09
CA VAL A 89 0.51 -9.56 6.99
C VAL A 89 -0.03 -10.98 7.20
N ARG A 90 -0.12 -11.44 8.45
CA ARG A 90 -0.67 -12.77 8.76
C ARG A 90 -2.19 -12.80 8.60
N ASP A 91 -2.85 -11.70 9.00
CA ASP A 91 -4.29 -11.67 9.21
C ASP A 91 -5.06 -11.10 7.99
N HIS A 92 -4.37 -10.49 7.00
CA HIS A 92 -5.00 -9.93 5.80
C HIS A 92 -4.29 -10.37 4.50
N ALA A 93 -4.99 -11.10 3.62
CA ALA A 93 -4.43 -11.58 2.36
C ALA A 93 -4.00 -10.45 1.39
N GLY A 94 -4.56 -9.24 1.57
CA GLY A 94 -4.22 -8.04 0.79
C GLY A 94 -2.99 -7.27 1.31
N ILE A 95 -2.38 -7.66 2.43
CA ILE A 95 -1.23 -6.98 3.03
C ILE A 95 0.00 -7.86 2.95
N ILE A 96 1.04 -7.37 2.28
CA ILE A 96 2.32 -8.06 2.15
C ILE A 96 3.43 -7.27 2.84
N PRO A 97 4.55 -7.92 3.22
CA PRO A 97 5.73 -7.20 3.69
C PRO A 97 6.22 -6.21 2.63
N GLY A 98 6.74 -5.06 3.06
CA GLY A 98 7.15 -3.97 2.18
C GLY A 98 8.06 -4.43 1.03
N TYR A 99 7.63 -4.17 -0.20
CA TYR A 99 8.40 -4.47 -1.41
C TYR A 99 9.57 -3.46 -1.54
N HIS A 100 10.79 -3.92 -1.86
CA HIS A 100 12.03 -3.13 -1.97
C HIS A 100 12.51 -2.33 -0.74
N MET A 101 11.82 -2.43 0.41
CA MET A 101 12.14 -1.69 1.64
C MET A 101 12.57 -2.63 2.78
N ASN A 102 12.97 -2.08 3.94
CA ASN A 102 13.17 -2.88 5.15
C ASN A 102 11.84 -3.49 5.59
N LYS A 103 11.65 -4.77 5.26
CA LYS A 103 10.40 -5.54 5.42
C LYS A 103 9.91 -5.63 6.87
N GLU A 104 10.73 -5.26 7.84
CA GLU A 104 10.35 -5.18 9.24
C GLU A 104 9.53 -3.91 9.59
N HIS A 105 9.71 -2.82 8.83
CA HIS A 105 9.11 -1.52 9.13
C HIS A 105 8.11 -1.04 8.08
N TRP A 106 7.89 -1.81 7.02
CA TRP A 106 7.07 -1.43 5.89
C TRP A 106 6.12 -2.55 5.51
N ILE A 107 4.90 -2.19 5.15
CA ILE A 107 3.88 -3.06 4.58
C ILE A 107 3.42 -2.49 3.24
N SER A 108 2.92 -3.34 2.36
CA SER A 108 2.36 -2.94 1.08
C SER A 108 0.97 -3.52 0.91
N LEU A 109 0.02 -2.70 0.45
CA LEU A 109 -1.37 -3.07 0.21
C LEU A 109 -1.55 -3.40 -1.27
N CYS A 110 -2.06 -4.60 -1.53
CA CYS A 110 -2.47 -5.05 -2.84
C CYS A 110 -3.98 -4.83 -3.02
N PRO A 111 -4.43 -4.34 -4.19
CA PRO A 111 -5.83 -4.33 -4.53
C PRO A 111 -6.41 -5.75 -4.51
N THR A 112 -7.66 -5.89 -4.10
CA THR A 112 -8.42 -7.11 -4.35
C THR A 112 -9.03 -6.99 -5.73
N ASP A 113 -8.44 -7.64 -6.72
CA ASP A 113 -9.03 -7.82 -8.03
C ASP A 113 -10.31 -8.67 -7.91
N HIS A 114 -11.46 -8.09 -8.24
CA HIS A 114 -12.72 -8.84 -8.36
C HIS A 114 -12.76 -9.71 -9.63
N THR A 115 -11.70 -9.69 -10.45
CA THR A 115 -11.59 -10.49 -11.67
C THR A 115 -11.07 -11.89 -11.33
N GLY A 116 -11.90 -12.68 -10.65
CA GLY A 116 -11.54 -14.04 -10.25
C GLY A 116 -12.49 -14.76 -9.30
N ALA A 117 -13.68 -14.22 -9.02
CA ALA A 117 -14.79 -14.96 -8.42
C ALA A 117 -15.87 -15.22 -9.50
N ALA A 118 -15.49 -15.95 -10.55
CA ALA A 118 -16.45 -16.81 -11.21
C ALA A 118 -16.49 -18.11 -10.39
N ASP A 119 -17.69 -18.60 -10.11
CA ASP A 119 -17.96 -19.91 -9.50
C ASP A 119 -17.86 -20.03 -7.96
N ALA A 120 -18.52 -19.11 -7.25
CA ALA A 120 -19.21 -19.49 -6.01
C ALA A 120 -20.57 -18.80 -5.98
N GLY A 121 -21.63 -19.56 -6.24
CA GLY A 121 -23.00 -19.08 -6.13
C GLY A 121 -23.25 -18.56 -4.73
N ALA A 122 -23.67 -17.30 -4.64
CA ALA A 122 -24.24 -16.76 -3.41
C ALA A 122 -25.75 -16.72 -3.59
N ASP A 123 -26.40 -17.73 -3.00
CA ASP A 123 -27.78 -17.61 -2.55
C ASP A 123 -27.90 -16.37 -1.65
N ASP A 124 -28.97 -15.62 -1.88
CA ASP A 124 -29.42 -14.50 -1.07
C ASP A 124 -29.77 -15.00 0.34
N THR A 125 -28.90 -14.77 1.33
CA THR A 125 -29.28 -14.75 2.75
C THR A 125 -28.27 -13.96 3.58
N GLY A 126 -28.75 -12.85 4.15
CA GLY A 126 -28.53 -12.54 5.56
C GLY A 126 -27.22 -11.84 5.96
N ALA A 127 -27.39 -10.65 6.53
CA ALA A 127 -26.38 -9.94 7.29
C ALA A 127 -25.62 -10.87 8.26
N THR A 128 -24.30 -10.85 8.18
CA THR A 128 -23.41 -11.34 9.24
C THR A 128 -22.26 -10.34 9.33
N ASP A 129 -22.34 -9.42 10.31
CA ASP A 129 -21.12 -8.86 10.89
C ASP A 129 -20.28 -10.04 11.43
N SER A 130 -18.95 -9.94 11.41
CA SER A 130 -17.97 -11.00 11.75
C SER A 130 -17.47 -11.92 10.61
N GLY A 131 -17.60 -11.52 9.34
CA GLY A 131 -16.96 -12.17 8.18
C GLY A 131 -16.00 -11.31 7.34
N ALA A 132 -15.80 -10.03 7.68
CA ALA A 132 -15.08 -9.06 6.85
C ALA A 132 -13.58 -8.90 7.17
N ALA A 133 -12.99 -9.77 8.01
CA ALA A 133 -11.62 -9.59 8.51
C ALA A 133 -10.52 -9.68 7.44
N ASP A 134 -10.81 -10.21 6.24
CA ASP A 134 -9.81 -10.47 5.21
C ASP A 134 -9.77 -9.42 4.07
N ALA A 135 -10.85 -8.64 3.92
CA ALA A 135 -10.94 -7.66 2.84
C ALA A 135 -10.32 -6.33 3.25
N ILE A 136 -9.44 -5.76 2.40
CA ILE A 136 -9.02 -4.37 2.54
C ILE A 136 -10.24 -3.48 2.26
N ASP A 137 -10.75 -2.81 3.30
CA ASP A 137 -11.83 -1.83 3.21
C ASP A 137 -11.30 -0.39 3.41
N GLU A 138 -12.17 0.61 3.25
CA GLU A 138 -11.80 2.03 3.34
C GLU A 138 -11.31 2.41 4.74
N THR A 139 -11.98 1.94 5.79
CA THR A 139 -11.61 2.25 7.18
C THR A 139 -10.24 1.70 7.53
N LEU A 140 -9.92 0.47 7.13
CA LEU A 140 -8.60 -0.10 7.32
C LEU A 140 -7.53 0.71 6.58
N VAL A 141 -7.81 1.18 5.36
CA VAL A 141 -6.86 2.02 4.62
C VAL A 141 -6.64 3.35 5.35
N GLU A 142 -7.71 3.99 5.84
CA GLU A 142 -7.63 5.22 6.62
C GLU A 142 -6.77 5.05 7.87
N ASP A 143 -7.03 3.99 8.65
CA ASP A 143 -6.29 3.65 9.86
C ASP A 143 -4.82 3.37 9.57
N LEU A 144 -4.51 2.58 8.53
CA LEU A 144 -3.14 2.24 8.19
C LEU A 144 -2.34 3.47 7.73
N VAL A 145 -2.94 4.36 6.94
CA VAL A 145 -2.27 5.60 6.51
C VAL A 145 -2.06 6.53 7.72
N GLY A 146 -3.05 6.66 8.60
CA GLY A 146 -2.95 7.44 9.84
C GLY A 146 -1.87 6.91 10.78
N ASN A 147 -1.87 5.60 11.05
CA ASN A 147 -0.87 4.95 11.89
C ASN A 147 0.56 5.13 11.33
N SER A 148 0.72 5.10 10.01
CA SER A 148 2.01 5.37 9.36
C SER A 148 2.48 6.80 9.59
N TYR A 149 1.59 7.79 9.47
CA TYR A 149 1.88 9.20 9.76
C TYR A 149 2.27 9.39 11.23
N ASP A 150 1.47 8.89 12.16
CA ASP A 150 1.69 9.02 13.60
C ASP A 150 3.00 8.37 14.05
N LEU A 151 3.34 7.21 13.49
CA LEU A 151 4.62 6.55 13.75
C LEU A 151 5.81 7.45 13.42
N ILE A 152 5.73 8.19 12.31
CA ILE A 152 6.79 9.11 11.91
C ILE A 152 6.79 10.35 12.79
N VAL A 153 5.64 10.96 13.05
CA VAL A 153 5.54 12.13 13.93
C VAL A 153 6.05 11.84 15.35
N ALA A 154 5.69 10.68 15.90
CA ALA A 154 6.19 10.23 17.19
C ALA A 154 7.73 10.07 17.21
N ALA A 155 8.32 9.67 16.10
CA ALA A 155 9.78 9.57 15.95
C ALA A 155 10.48 10.92 15.73
N LEU A 156 9.76 12.00 15.42
CA LEU A 156 10.35 13.33 15.26
C LEU A 156 10.74 13.95 16.62
N PRO A 157 11.80 14.77 16.66
CA PRO A 157 12.08 15.63 17.81
C PRO A 157 10.87 16.50 18.15
N ARG A 158 10.55 16.68 19.45
CA ARG A 158 9.36 17.40 19.91
C ARG A 158 9.17 18.76 19.23
N ALA A 159 10.25 19.53 19.07
CA ALA A 159 10.23 20.85 18.43
C ALA A 159 9.85 20.85 16.93
N ARG A 160 9.81 19.68 16.28
CA ARG A 160 9.47 19.54 14.85
C ARG A 160 8.16 18.80 14.63
N ARG A 161 7.44 18.41 15.69
CA ARG A 161 6.17 17.72 15.57
C ARG A 161 5.08 18.72 15.16
N PRO A 162 4.29 18.44 14.10
CA PRO A 162 3.17 19.31 13.74
C PRO A 162 2.13 19.37 14.86
N GLY A 163 1.65 20.58 15.18
CA GLY A 163 0.53 20.77 16.12
C GLY A 163 0.84 20.61 17.61
N VAL A 164 2.12 20.59 18.02
CA VAL A 164 2.54 20.56 19.44
C VAL A 164 3.04 21.90 19.94
#